data_AF-A0AAW2SVY5-F1
#
_entry.id   AF-A0AAW2SVY5-F1
#
_cell.length_a   1.000
_cell.length_b   1.000
_cell.length_c   1.000
_cell.angle_alpha   90.00
_cell.angle_beta   90.00
_cell.angle_gamma   90.00
#
_symmetry.space_group_name_H-M   'P 1'
#
loop_
_entity.id
_entity.type
_entity.pdbx_description
1 polymer ?
#
loop_
_entity_poly.entity_id
_entity_poly.type
_entity_poly.pdbx_seq_one_letter_code
_entity_poly.pdbx_strand_id
1 'polypeptide(L)'
;MIANTINAQYDGSTQNSPTYSKPYSKRIDTLRMSIGYQPPKLKQFDGKGNPKQHITQFIETCNNVSTDGDLLVKQFVRSLKDNAFD
;
A
#
# COMPACT_ATOMS: atom_id res chain seq x y z
N MET A 1 11.85 -32.86 -11.60
CA MET A 1 10.79 -32.62 -10.59
C MET A 1 10.98 -31.21 -10.04
N ILE A 2 10.47 -30.20 -10.75
CA ILE A 2 10.70 -28.76 -10.47
C ILE A 2 9.38 -27.96 -10.51
N ALA A 3 8.23 -28.60 -10.78
CA ALA A 3 6.95 -27.91 -10.88
C ALA A 3 6.29 -27.61 -9.52
N ASN A 4 6.62 -28.38 -8.47
CA ASN A 4 5.92 -28.26 -7.18
C ASN A 4 6.55 -27.24 -6.22
N THR A 5 7.75 -26.75 -6.49
CA THR A 5 8.45 -25.79 -5.62
C THR A 5 8.00 -24.35 -5.85
N ILE A 6 7.42 -24.05 -7.03
CA ILE A 6 6.97 -22.70 -7.38
C ILE A 6 5.68 -22.33 -6.62
N ASN A 7 4.82 -23.31 -6.32
CA ASN A 7 3.58 -23.06 -5.56
C ASN A 7 3.82 -22.88 -4.05
N ALA A 8 4.96 -23.35 -3.50
CA ALA A 8 5.26 -23.19 -2.08
C ALA A 8 5.69 -21.76 -1.71
N GLN A 9 6.08 -20.93 -2.68
CA GLN A 9 6.40 -19.52 -2.43
C GLN A 9 5.22 -18.56 -2.62
N TYR A 10 4.10 -19.04 -3.15
CA TYR A 10 2.88 -18.23 -3.32
C TYR A 10 1.82 -18.45 -2.22
N ASP A 11 2.05 -19.38 -1.29
CA ASP A 11 1.13 -19.67 -0.17
C ASP A 11 1.65 -19.19 1.20
N GLY A 12 2.75 -18.42 1.21
CA GLY A 12 3.40 -17.89 2.42
C GLY A 12 2.67 -16.72 3.12
N SER A 13 1.37 -16.55 2.90
CA SER A 13 0.54 -15.62 3.67
C SER A 13 -0.96 -15.99 3.65
N THR A 14 -1.32 -17.26 3.53
CA THR A 14 -2.69 -17.69 3.87
C THR A 14 -2.79 -17.87 5.39
N GLN A 15 -2.54 -16.80 6.13
CA GLN A 15 -2.93 -16.68 7.54
C GLN A 15 -4.16 -15.79 7.56
N ASN A 16 -5.30 -16.40 7.21
CA ASN A 16 -6.62 -15.84 7.44
C ASN A 16 -6.86 -15.79 8.96
N SER A 17 -6.21 -14.86 9.65
CA SER A 17 -6.60 -14.48 11.00
C SER A 17 -7.96 -13.77 10.89
N PRO A 18 -8.99 -14.16 11.64
CA PRO A 18 -10.32 -13.52 11.58
C PRO A 18 -10.32 -12.06 12.08
N THR A 19 -9.16 -11.50 12.41
CA THR A 19 -8.98 -10.24 13.12
C THR A 19 -8.39 -9.10 12.27
N TYR A 20 -8.14 -9.32 10.98
CA TYR A 20 -7.57 -8.28 10.11
C TYR A 20 -8.68 -7.51 9.38
N SER A 21 -8.95 -6.29 9.84
CA SER A 21 -10.10 -5.47 9.40
C SER A 21 -9.77 -4.38 8.39
N LYS A 22 -8.50 -4.18 8.04
CA LYS A 22 -8.09 -3.14 7.09
C LYS A 22 -8.45 -3.53 5.64
N PRO A 23 -8.83 -2.57 4.78
CA PRO A 23 -9.26 -2.86 3.40
C PRO A 23 -8.13 -3.23 2.43
N TYR A 24 -6.89 -3.40 2.90
CA TYR A 24 -5.71 -3.72 2.11
C TYR A 24 -4.91 -4.84 2.76
N SER A 25 -4.21 -5.68 1.99
CA SER A 25 -3.53 -6.87 2.54
C SER A 25 -2.51 -6.56 3.65
N LYS A 26 -2.37 -7.50 4.59
CA LYS A 26 -1.38 -7.43 5.69
C LYS A 26 0.06 -7.25 5.18
N ARG A 27 0.37 -7.74 3.97
CA ARG A 27 1.67 -7.55 3.30
C ARG A 27 2.01 -6.07 3.14
N ILE A 28 1.03 -5.24 2.78
CA ILE A 28 1.22 -3.78 2.64
C ILE A 28 1.52 -3.14 4.00
N ASP A 29 0.83 -3.57 5.05
CA ASP A 29 1.02 -3.04 6.40
C ASP A 29 2.45 -3.35 6.92
N THR A 30 2.92 -4.58 6.70
CA THR A 30 4.24 -5.05 7.17
C THR A 30 5.40 -4.70 6.24
N LEU A 31 5.15 -4.24 5.01
CA LEU A 31 6.18 -3.89 4.03
C LEU A 31 7.15 -2.83 4.59
N ARG A 32 8.46 -3.09 4.61
CA ARG A 32 9.43 -2.09 5.07
C ARG A 32 9.83 -1.17 3.91
N MET A 33 9.84 0.14 4.16
CA MET A 33 10.43 1.08 3.21
C MET A 33 11.95 1.08 3.36
N SER A 34 12.68 1.37 2.27
CA SER A 34 14.14 1.35 2.25
C SER A 34 14.74 2.43 3.16
N ILE A 35 15.95 2.20 3.65
CA ILE A 35 16.62 3.03 4.67
C ILE A 35 16.92 4.47 4.19
N GLY A 36 16.88 4.74 2.87
CA GLY A 36 17.03 6.08 2.29
C GLY A 36 15.73 6.68 1.73
N TYR A 37 14.60 6.01 1.91
CA TYR A 37 13.34 6.46 1.33
C TYR A 37 12.86 7.74 2.03
N GLN A 38 12.64 8.79 1.23
CA GLN A 38 11.97 10.00 1.70
C GLN A 38 10.49 9.95 1.33
N PRO A 39 9.58 9.95 2.32
CA PRO A 39 8.16 10.07 2.05
C PRO A 39 7.83 11.33 1.25
N PRO A 40 7.08 11.20 0.14
CA PRO A 40 6.55 12.34 -0.58
C PRO A 40 5.76 13.27 0.34
N LYS A 41 5.88 14.57 0.11
CA LYS A 41 5.14 15.61 0.86
C LYS A 41 3.71 15.71 0.36
N LEU A 42 2.93 14.64 0.54
CA LEU A 42 1.51 14.61 0.23
C LEU A 42 0.70 15.08 1.42
N LYS A 43 -0.36 15.84 1.14
CA LYS A 43 -1.38 16.13 2.16
C LYS A 43 -2.18 14.85 2.41
N GLN A 44 -2.42 14.53 3.68
CA GLN A 44 -3.30 13.42 4.01
C GLN A 44 -4.76 13.74 3.65
N PHE A 45 -5.41 12.80 2.98
CA PHE A 45 -6.83 12.86 2.66
C PHE A 45 -7.65 12.25 3.78
N ASP A 46 -8.66 12.97 4.24
CA ASP A 46 -9.50 12.64 5.39
C ASP A 46 -10.89 12.14 4.96
N GLY A 47 -11.03 11.65 3.74
CA GLY A 47 -12.32 11.23 3.18
C GLY A 47 -13.22 12.39 2.76
N LYS A 48 -12.86 13.64 3.07
CA LYS A 48 -13.67 14.82 2.76
C LYS A 48 -13.06 15.63 1.61
N GLY A 49 -13.92 16.17 0.74
CA GLY A 49 -13.50 16.94 -0.42
C GLY A 49 -13.52 16.11 -1.70
N ASN A 50 -12.56 16.34 -2.61
CA ASN A 50 -12.54 15.70 -3.93
C ASN A 50 -11.51 14.56 -3.99
N PRO A 51 -11.94 13.28 -3.96
CA PRO A 51 -11.03 12.13 -4.03
C PRO A 51 -10.23 12.09 -5.34
N LYS A 52 -10.81 12.56 -6.46
CA LYS A 52 -10.13 12.57 -7.76
C LYS A 52 -8.90 13.46 -7.73
N GLN A 53 -9.03 14.64 -7.11
CA GLN A 53 -7.90 15.56 -6.97
C GLN A 53 -6.79 14.96 -6.10
N HIS A 54 -7.15 14.28 -5.01
CA HIS A 54 -6.18 13.57 -4.17
C HIS A 54 -5.43 12.49 -4.98
N ILE A 55 -6.15 11.69 -5.76
CA ILE A 55 -5.55 10.65 -6.61
C ILE A 55 -4.60 11.28 -7.65
N THR A 56 -5.01 12.36 -8.32
CA THR A 56 -4.14 13.06 -9.28
C THR A 56 -2.86 13.55 -8.59
N GLN A 57 -2.98 14.22 -7.45
CA GLN A 57 -1.83 14.72 -6.70
C GLN A 57 -0.92 13.59 -6.20
N PHE A 58 -1.52 12.48 -5.76
CA PHE A 58 -0.79 11.27 -5.37
C PHE A 58 0.03 10.72 -6.55
N ILE A 59 -0.60 10.55 -7.72
CA ILE A 59 0.07 10.02 -8.92
C ILE A 59 1.22 10.95 -9.33
N GLU A 60 0.98 12.26 -9.42
CA GLU A 60 2.00 13.24 -9.80
C GLU A 60 3.22 13.21 -8.88
N THR A 61 2.99 13.03 -7.57
CA THR A 61 4.08 13.05 -6.59
C THR A 61 4.79 11.69 -6.48
N CYS A 62 4.08 10.57 -6.60
CA CYS A 62 4.61 9.22 -6.39
C CYS A 62 5.16 8.55 -7.66
N ASN A 63 4.73 8.97 -8.86
CA ASN A 63 5.18 8.37 -10.13
C ASN A 63 6.70 8.48 -10.34
N ASN A 64 7.36 9.44 -9.70
CA ASN A 64 8.82 9.62 -9.76
C ASN A 64 9.59 8.85 -8.67
N VAL A 65 8.90 8.27 -7.67
CA VAL A 65 9.53 7.79 -6.42
C VAL A 65 9.48 6.27 -6.29
N SER A 66 8.51 5.60 -6.93
CA SER A 66 8.37 4.14 -6.82
C SER A 66 7.78 3.53 -8.10
N THR A 67 8.50 2.58 -8.69
CA THR A 67 7.97 1.68 -9.73
C THR A 67 7.39 0.39 -9.15
N ASP A 68 7.64 0.11 -7.85
CA ASP A 68 7.10 -1.03 -7.14
C ASP A 68 5.65 -0.75 -6.71
N GLY A 69 4.72 -1.58 -7.20
CA GLY A 69 3.29 -1.46 -6.94
C GLY A 69 2.94 -1.60 -5.46
N ASP A 70 3.62 -2.47 -4.70
CA ASP A 70 3.34 -2.63 -3.27
C ASP A 70 3.78 -1.41 -2.48
N LEU A 71 4.91 -0.83 -2.87
CA LEU A 71 5.42 0.38 -2.26
C LEU A 71 4.53 1.59 -2.62
N LEU A 72 3.96 1.64 -3.82
CA LEU A 72 2.95 2.63 -4.19
C LEU A 72 1.67 2.48 -3.36
N VAL A 73 1.15 1.26 -3.20
CA VAL A 73 -0.04 1.02 -2.37
C VAL A 73 0.24 1.37 -0.90
N LYS A 74 1.43 1.05 -0.38
CA LYS A 74 1.82 1.46 0.98
C LYS A 74 1.86 2.98 1.14
N GLN A 75 2.39 3.69 0.15
CA GLN A 75 2.39 5.16 0.14
C GLN A 75 0.98 5.73 0.08
N PHE A 76 0.13 5.15 -0.75
CA PHE A 76 -1.26 5.57 -0.88
C PHE A 76 -1.99 5.43 0.46
N VAL A 77 -1.88 4.28 1.13
CA VAL A 77 -2.45 4.06 2.47
C VAL A 77 -1.95 5.11 3.48
N ARG A 78 -0.67 5.48 3.45
CA ARG A 78 -0.11 6.52 4.34
C ARG A 78 -0.60 7.94 4.01
N SER A 79 -1.08 8.14 2.78
CA SER A 79 -1.69 9.40 2.35
C SER A 79 -3.15 9.53 2.79
N LEU A 80 -3.74 8.49 3.37
CA LEU A 80 -5.10 8.48 3.88
C LEU A 80 -5.09 8.62 5.41
N LYS A 81 -6.12 9.26 5.96
CA LYS A 81 -6.44 9.19 7.40
C LYS A 81 -7.39 8.03 7.67
N ASP A 82 -7.50 7.61 8.92
CA ASP A 82 -8.34 6.47 9.32
C ASP A 82 -9.80 6.61 8.83
N ASN A 83 -10.35 7.82 8.92
CA ASN A 83 -11.72 8.12 8.48
C ASN A 83 -11.90 8.18 6.95
N ALA A 84 -10.83 8.06 6.17
CA ALA A 84 -10.88 7.97 4.71
C ALA A 84 -11.03 6.51 4.22
N PHE A 85 -11.00 5.54 5.13
CA PHE A 85 -11.23 4.13 4.85
C PHE A 85 -12.68 3.68 5.10
N ASP A 86 -13.51 4.55 5.70
CA ASP A 86 -14.95 4.36 5.87
C ASP A 86 -15.72 4.69 4.58
#